data_AF-A0AA96MR95-F1
#
_entry.id   AF-A0AA96MR95-F1
#
_cell.length_a   1.000
_cell.length_b   1.000
_cell.length_c   1.000
_cell.angle_alpha   90.00
_cell.angle_beta   90.00
_cell.angle_gamma   90.00
#
_symmetry.space_group_name_H-M   'P 1'
#
loop_
_entity.id
_entity.type
_entity.pdbx_description
1 polymer ?
#
loop_
_entity_poly.entity_id
_entity_poly.type
_entity_poly.pdbx_seq_one_letter_code
_entity_poly.pdbx_strand_id
1 'polypeptide(L)' 'MIEQIYEQYLDFYDVIEKEYSYLVDNDLEWEVFHLRFLLYYLVRYKLDIMHPLFSYHYRACYRLYIEQLLISNDCVGG' A
#
# COMPACT_ATOMS: atom_id res chain seq x y z
N MET A 1 0.69 -2.87 -17.63
CA MET A 1 -0.28 -3.55 -16.74
C MET A 1 -0.13 -3.08 -15.30
N ILE A 2 1.00 -3.33 -14.62
CA ILE A 2 1.16 -2.88 -13.23
C ILE A 2 1.18 -1.36 -13.10
N GLU A 3 1.85 -0.66 -14.01
CA GLU A 3 1.86 0.81 -14.09
C GLU A 3 0.44 1.39 -14.18
N GLN A 4 -0.40 0.85 -15.07
CA GLN A 4 -1.80 1.26 -15.22
C GLN A 4 -2.62 1.02 -13.94
N ILE A 5 -2.38 -0.08 -13.23
CA ILE A 5 -3.04 -0.34 -11.95
C ILE A 5 -2.48 0.62 -10.89
N TYR A 6 -1.19 0.91 -10.89
CA TYR A 6 -0.58 1.86 -9.96
C TYR A 6 -1.19 3.27 -10.12
N GLU A 7 -1.29 3.76 -11.35
CA GLU A 7 -1.92 5.05 -11.69
C GLU A 7 -3.36 5.14 -11.19
N GLN A 8 -4.15 4.06 -11.30
CA GLN A 8 -5.53 4.00 -10.79
C GLN A 8 -5.65 4.15 -9.27
N TYR A 9 -4.55 3.98 -8.53
CA TYR A 9 -4.52 4.04 -7.07
C TYR A 9 -3.74 5.25 -6.54
N LEU A 10 -3.27 6.17 -7.40
CA LEU A 10 -2.58 7.39 -6.94
C LEU A 10 -3.39 8.17 -5.91
N ASP A 11 -4.68 8.43 -6.17
CA ASP A 11 -5.56 9.10 -5.21
C ASP A 11 -5.67 8.36 -3.86
N PHE A 12 -5.54 7.03 -3.89
CA PHE A 12 -5.54 6.23 -2.67
C PHE A 12 -4.20 6.34 -1.94
N TYR A 13 -3.09 6.27 -2.66
CA TYR A 13 -1.75 6.39 -2.10
C TYR A 13 -1.56 7.77 -1.48
N ASP A 14 -1.95 8.84 -2.14
CA ASP A 14 -1.96 10.20 -1.59
C ASP A 14 -2.68 10.32 -0.24
N VAL A 15 -3.81 9.61 -0.08
CA VAL A 15 -4.56 9.60 1.19
C VAL A 15 -3.78 8.84 2.27
N ILE A 16 -3.19 7.70 1.91
CA ILE A 16 -2.38 6.90 2.81
C ILE A 16 -1.12 7.65 3.27
N GLU A 17 -0.36 8.22 2.34
CA GLU A 17 0.85 8.98 2.64
C GLU A 17 0.56 10.13 3.62
N LYS A 18 -0.55 10.85 3.43
CA LYS A 18 -0.97 11.91 4.36
C LYS A 18 -1.31 11.38 5.75
N GLU A 19 -2.08 10.30 5.81
CA GLU A 19 -2.55 9.70 7.07
C GLU A 19 -1.40 9.11 7.91
N TYR A 20 -0.40 8.55 7.23
CA TYR A 20 0.74 7.89 7.86
C TYR A 20 2.05 8.67 7.63
N SER A 21 1.95 9.97 7.36
CA SER A 21 3.09 10.86 7.05
C SER A 21 4.17 10.92 8.15
N TYR A 22 3.84 10.51 9.37
CA TYR A 22 4.77 10.41 10.48
C TYR A 22 5.64 9.14 10.48
N LEU A 23 5.40 8.19 9.56
CA LEU A 23 6.06 6.88 9.54
C LEU A 23 7.13 6.74 8.44
N VAL A 24 7.10 7.57 7.41
CA VAL A 24 8.00 7.48 6.24
C VAL A 24 8.38 8.88 5.79
N ASP A 25 9.69 9.12 5.64
CA ASP A 25 10.25 10.48 5.54
C ASP A 25 10.41 11.00 4.10
N ASN A 26 10.31 10.16 3.06
CA ASN A 26 10.47 10.60 1.68
C ASN A 26 9.58 9.87 0.66
N ASP A 27 9.28 10.57 -0.45
CA ASP A 27 8.40 10.12 -1.52
C ASP A 27 8.87 8.83 -2.20
N LEU A 28 10.19 8.64 -2.33
CA LEU A 28 10.75 7.44 -2.95
C LEU A 28 10.47 6.19 -2.11
N GLU A 29 10.56 6.29 -0.79
CA GLU A 29 10.22 5.20 0.12
C GLU A 29 8.74 4.86 0.03
N TRP A 30 7.87 5.86 -0.04
CA TRP A 30 6.44 5.65 -0.30
C TRP A 30 6.21 4.90 -1.60
N GLU A 31 6.77 5.38 -2.71
CA GLU A 31 6.64 4.75 -4.02
C GLU A 31 7.08 3.28 -3.99
N VAL A 32 8.24 2.99 -3.39
CA VAL A 32 8.74 1.62 -3.21
C VAL A 32 7.79 0.78 -2.36
N PHE A 33 7.20 1.36 -1.31
CA PHE A 33 6.29 0.67 -0.40
C PHE A 33 4.97 0.32 -1.09
N HIS A 34 4.37 1.28 -1.82
CA HIS A 34 3.18 1.10 -2.63
C HIS A 34 3.39 0.01 -3.67
N LEU A 35 4.49 0.07 -4.44
CA LEU A 35 4.82 -0.90 -5.48
C LEU A 35 5.05 -2.30 -4.90
N ARG A 36 5.77 -2.41 -3.77
CA ARG A 36 6.02 -3.71 -3.11
C ARG A 36 4.72 -4.38 -2.71
N PHE A 37 3.80 -3.65 -2.08
CA PHE A 37 2.54 -4.24 -1.66
C PHE A 37 1.63 -4.55 -2.85
N LEU A 38 1.57 -3.66 -3.85
CA LEU A 38 0.82 -3.89 -5.08
C LEU A 38 1.29 -5.17 -5.78
N LEU A 39 2.60 -5.35 -5.97
CA LEU A 39 3.19 -6.55 -6.54
C LEU A 39 2.83 -7.80 -5.74
N TYR A 40 3.01 -7.76 -4.42
CA TYR A 40 2.65 -8.86 -3.54
C TYR A 40 1.18 -9.26 -3.72
N TYR A 41 0.28 -8.29 -3.71
CA TYR A 41 -1.14 -8.53 -3.79
C TYR A 41 -1.55 -9.12 -5.15
N LEU A 42 -1.07 -8.54 -6.25
CA LEU A 42 -1.36 -9.05 -7.60
C LEU A 42 -0.89 -10.49 -7.78
N VAL A 43 0.33 -10.82 -7.31
CA VAL A 43 0.87 -12.19 -7.36
C VAL A 43 0.07 -13.13 -6.45
N ARG A 44 -0.25 -12.72 -5.22
CA ARG A 44 -0.94 -13.55 -4.23
C ARG A 44 -2.32 -14.01 -4.68
N TYR A 45 -3.05 -13.13 -5.38
CA TYR A 45 -4.42 -13.36 -5.84
C TYR A 45 -4.51 -13.69 -7.34
N LYS A 46 -3.37 -13.78 -8.03
CA LYS A 46 -3.26 -14.06 -9.48
C LYS A 46 -4.13 -13.11 -10.31
N LEU A 47 -4.02 -11.82 -10.02
CA LEU A 47 -4.79 -10.77 -10.68
C LEU A 47 -3.97 -10.15 -11.81
N ASP A 48 -4.58 -10.10 -12.99
CA ASP A 48 -4.13 -9.36 -14.17
C ASP A 48 -4.90 -8.03 -14.33
N ILE A 49 -6.11 -7.95 -13.78
CA ILE A 49 -6.98 -6.76 -13.77
C ILE A 49 -7.59 -6.56 -12.39
N MET A 50 -7.72 -5.30 -11.97
CA MET A 50 -8.28 -4.96 -10.67
C MET A 50 -9.80 -4.79 -10.72
N HIS A 51 -10.54 -5.83 -10.32
CA HIS A 51 -12.00 -5.80 -10.17
C HIS A 51 -12.42 -4.98 -8.93
N PRO A 52 -13.59 -4.31 -8.90
CA PRO A 52 -14.03 -3.51 -7.76
C PRO A 52 -14.01 -4.22 -6.41
N LEU A 53 -14.39 -5.51 -6.36
CA LEU A 53 -14.32 -6.33 -5.15
C LEU A 53 -12.88 -6.48 -4.63
N PHE A 54 -11.92 -6.69 -5.54
CA PHE A 54 -10.50 -6.76 -5.17
C PHE A 54 -9.92 -5.40 -4.83
N SER A 55 -10.48 -4.31 -5.36
CA SER A 55 -10.07 -2.94 -5.00
C SER A 55 -10.38 -2.61 -3.55
N TYR A 56 -11.60 -2.92 -3.09
CA TYR A 56 -11.95 -2.71 -1.69
C TYR A 56 -11.06 -3.55 -0.76
N HIS A 57 -10.89 -4.82 -1.08
CA HIS A 57 -10.04 -5.73 -0.30
C HIS A 57 -8.58 -5.28 -0.29
N TYR A 58 -8.06 -4.79 -1.43
CA TYR A 58 -6.71 -4.24 -1.53
C TYR A 58 -6.51 -3.06 -0.58
N ARG A 59 -7.42 -2.07 -0.63
CA ARG A 59 -7.33 -0.86 0.21
C ARG A 59 -7.36 -1.20 1.70
N ALA A 60 -8.23 -2.13 2.10
CA ALA A 60 -8.32 -2.60 3.47
C ALA A 60 -7.03 -3.32 3.91
N CYS A 61 -6.55 -4.27 3.12
CA CYS A 61 -5.32 -5.01 3.44
C CYS A 61 -4.08 -4.10 3.44
N TYR A 62 -4.05 -3.06 2.61
CA TYR A 62 -2.90 -2.15 2.58
C TYR A 62 -2.77 -1.33 3.86
N ARG A 63 -3.88 -0.81 4.38
CA ARG A 63 -3.91 -0.13 5.68
C ARG A 63 -3.48 -1.05 6.81
N LEU A 64 -4.03 -2.26 6.86
CA LEU A 64 -3.62 -3.26 7.86
C LEU A 64 -2.13 -3.62 7.74
N TYR A 65 -1.59 -3.68 6.52
CA TYR A 65 -0.17 -3.93 6.30
C TYR A 65 0.69 -2.79 6.84
N ILE A 66 0.32 -1.54 6.60
CA ILE A 66 1.00 -0.36 7.17
C ILE A 66 0.94 -0.39 8.69
N GLU A 67 -0.25 -0.58 9.26
CA GLU A 67 -0.46 -0.64 10.70
C GLU A 67 0.37 -1.76 11.33
N GLN A 68 0.36 -2.96 10.75
CA GLN A 68 1.13 -4.09 11.27
C GLN A 68 2.63 -3.93 11.09
N LEU A 69 3.12 -3.28 10.04
CA LEU A 69 4.56 -3.20 9.78
C LEU A 69 5.21 -2.02 10.50
N LEU A 70 4.49 -0.90 10.64
CA LEU A 70 5.06 0.34 11.15
C LEU A 70 4.70 0.57 12.62
N ILE A 71 3.46 0.27 13.06
CA ILE A 71 3.07 0.43 14.47
C ILE A 71 3.68 -0.67 15.36
N SER A 72 3.90 -1.87 14.82
CA SER A 72 4.59 -2.93 15.58
C SER A 72 6.08 -2.62 15.83
N ASN A 73 6.71 -1.83 14.96
CA ASN A 73 8.12 -1.47 15.11
C ASN A 73 8.31 -0.35 16.14
N ASP A 74 7.35 0.56 16.30
CA ASP A 74 7.36 1.58 17.37
C ASP A 74 7.21 0.97 18.78
N CYS A 75 6.54 -0.18 18.89
CA CYS A 75 6.31 -0.84 20.19
C CYS A 75 7.51 -1.64 20.72
N VAL A 76 8.59 -1.82 19.93
CA VAL A 76 9.80 -2.55 20.32
C VAL A 76 10.97 -1.59 20.63
N GLY A 77 10.79 -0.28 20.42
CA GLY A 77 11.80 0.76 20.62
C GLY A 77 11.61 1.66 21.84
N GLY A 78 10.99 1.15 22.92
CA GLY A 78 10.83 1.86 24.21
C GLY A 78 11.88 1.49 25.24
#